data_AF-A0A6P0S5E1-F1
#
_entry.id   AF-A0A6P0S5E1-F1
#
_cell.length_a   1.000
_cell.length_b   1.000
_cell.length_c   1.000
_cell.angle_alpha   90.00
_cell.angle_beta   90.00
_cell.angle_gamma   90.00
#
_symmetry.space_group_name_H-M   'P 1'
#
loop_
_entity.id
_entity.type
_entity.pdbx_description
1 polymer ?
#
loop_
_entity_poly.entity_id
_entity_poly.type
_entity_poly.pdbx_seq_one_letter_code
_entity_poly.pdbx_strand_id
1 'polypeptide(L)'
;IFPSRQTAIFSSLIYLTLLPVIHHGRLALTDGIVLCLIVLMIWCVLRSRRDLRWSFGVGIGLGLICLTKGLFLGLLLLTVALLFLGWDTPRLLTSVYWWNGLLLGIAPTTAWYAVRLLELGLLPKDIFSLLQGLLWASVETNLINFPWYHLILREIFAVPWILFWPYGLYLAWNNYNWSWAKLVLVWTGLYLGAVALYLGLIAVIFKELPGDFGDFLPIYPALALAEGALLTEVWNWPRNKNFPRFWSIGLSLMAIAASILSVHFSRLDLVNWSLALFFASVALTMTIAAILIVRRDLQFIVVLFWGSYFSLLLFVTSPYWIDCQPKGGHFSCDQALEVKSEVLGYQRSNKVVSDP
;
A
#
# COMPACT_ATOMS: atom_id res chain seq x y z
N ILE A 1 10.70 14.19 -10.72
CA ILE A 1 9.93 13.16 -11.46
C ILE A 1 8.98 13.86 -12.41
N PHE A 2 8.13 14.74 -11.88
CA PHE A 2 7.23 15.53 -12.69
C PHE A 2 7.88 16.85 -13.14
N PRO A 3 7.61 17.29 -14.38
CA PRO A 3 8.00 18.61 -14.85
C PRO A 3 7.12 19.71 -14.23
N SER A 4 5.89 19.39 -13.80
CA SER A 4 4.95 20.37 -13.23
C SER A 4 4.72 20.16 -11.72
N ARG A 5 4.54 21.27 -11.00
CA ARG A 5 4.24 21.29 -9.56
C ARG A 5 2.86 20.69 -9.26
N GLN A 6 1.90 20.89 -10.16
CA GLN A 6 0.52 20.42 -10.00
C GLN A 6 0.44 18.91 -9.82
N THR A 7 1.22 18.15 -10.58
CA THR A 7 1.24 16.69 -10.47
C THR A 7 1.72 16.20 -9.12
N ALA A 8 2.74 16.85 -8.55
CA ALA A 8 3.22 16.51 -7.22
C ALA A 8 2.15 16.79 -6.14
N ILE A 9 1.43 17.91 -6.27
CA ILE A 9 0.36 18.29 -5.33
C ILE A 9 -0.77 17.25 -5.40
N PHE A 10 -1.26 16.93 -6.60
CA PHE A 10 -2.33 15.94 -6.74
C PHE A 10 -1.91 14.54 -6.28
N SER A 11 -0.71 14.06 -6.63
CA SER A 11 -0.23 12.77 -6.13
C SER A 11 -0.15 12.73 -4.60
N SER A 12 0.30 13.82 -3.97
CA SER A 12 0.38 13.89 -2.50
C SER A 12 -1.01 13.90 -1.84
N LEU A 13 -1.97 14.62 -2.42
CA LEU A 13 -3.35 14.63 -1.93
C LEU A 13 -4.01 13.27 -2.07
N ILE A 14 -3.84 12.60 -3.22
CA ILE A 14 -4.37 11.25 -3.44
C ILE A 14 -3.80 10.30 -2.37
N TYR A 15 -2.48 10.29 -2.22
CA TYR A 15 -1.81 9.45 -1.23
C TYR A 15 -2.32 9.68 0.20
N LEU A 16 -2.59 10.94 0.57
CA LEU A 16 -3.15 11.31 1.86
C LEU A 16 -4.60 10.85 2.03
N THR A 17 -5.39 10.87 0.95
CA THR A 17 -6.81 10.47 0.97
C THR A 17 -7.05 8.96 0.76
N LEU A 18 -6.00 8.14 0.69
CA LEU A 18 -6.15 6.69 0.66
C LEU A 18 -6.41 6.17 2.08
N LEU A 19 -7.62 5.66 2.34
CA LEU A 19 -7.96 5.08 3.64
C LEU A 19 -6.94 4.00 4.10
N PRO A 20 -6.47 3.08 3.24
CA PRO A 20 -5.50 2.07 3.67
C PRO A 20 -4.23 2.70 4.25
N VAL A 21 -3.72 3.78 3.65
CA VAL A 21 -2.53 4.49 4.12
C VAL A 21 -2.77 5.10 5.50
N ILE A 22 -3.91 5.74 5.72
CA ILE A 22 -4.28 6.32 7.02
C ILE A 22 -4.47 5.23 8.08
N HIS A 23 -5.11 4.12 7.70
CA HIS A 23 -5.40 3.01 8.59
C HIS A 23 -4.13 2.34 9.09
N HIS A 24 -3.24 1.95 8.18
CA HIS A 24 -1.96 1.33 8.54
C HIS A 24 -1.00 2.31 9.21
N GLY A 25 -1.08 3.61 8.89
CA GLY A 25 -0.29 4.65 9.55
C GLY A 25 -0.65 4.85 11.03
N ARG A 26 -1.95 4.77 11.38
CA ARG A 26 -2.39 4.95 12.76
C ARG A 26 -2.15 3.71 13.62
N LEU A 27 -2.34 2.51 13.09
CA LEU A 27 -2.26 1.28 13.89
C LEU A 27 -0.86 0.93 14.39
N ALA A 28 0.14 1.81 14.20
CA ALA A 28 1.55 1.57 14.52
C ALA A 28 2.03 0.18 14.03
N LEU A 29 1.40 -0.33 12.97
CA LEU A 29 1.72 -1.60 12.37
C LEU A 29 3.02 -1.44 11.59
N THR A 30 3.75 -2.55 11.47
CA THR A 30 4.95 -2.64 10.62
C THR A 30 4.67 -2.18 9.19
N ASP A 31 3.43 -2.32 8.72
CA ASP A 31 2.95 -1.86 7.42
C ASP A 31 3.12 -0.35 7.20
N GLY A 32 2.76 0.49 8.16
CA GLY A 32 2.91 1.94 8.04
C GLY A 32 4.37 2.37 7.88
N ILE A 33 5.27 1.72 8.62
CA ILE A 33 6.72 1.96 8.54
C ILE A 33 7.25 1.53 7.17
N VAL A 34 6.81 0.36 6.69
CA VAL A 34 7.21 -0.18 5.38
C VAL A 34 6.81 0.77 4.25
N LEU A 35 5.60 1.34 4.26
CA LEU A 35 5.19 2.36 3.29
C LEU A 35 6.13 3.57 3.27
N CYS A 36 6.47 4.09 4.44
CA CYS A 36 7.39 5.21 4.57
C CYS A 36 8.76 4.87 3.99
N LEU A 37 9.29 3.69 4.31
CA LEU A 37 10.57 3.21 3.80
C LEU A 37 10.55 2.98 2.28
N ILE A 38 9.44 2.48 1.73
CA ILE A 38 9.26 2.31 0.27
C ILE A 38 9.33 3.67 -0.44
N VAL A 39 8.59 4.67 0.05
CA VAL A 39 8.60 6.02 -0.53
C VAL A 39 10.00 6.64 -0.42
N LEU A 40 10.67 6.48 0.72
CA LEU A 40 12.04 6.97 0.93
C LEU A 40 13.03 6.27 -0.01
N MET A 41 12.96 4.95 -0.13
CA MET A 41 13.82 4.15 -1.00
C MET A 41 13.68 4.62 -2.46
N ILE A 42 12.45 4.78 -2.94
CA ILE A 42 12.20 5.19 -4.32
C ILE A 42 12.57 6.65 -4.55
N TRP A 43 12.37 7.53 -3.57
CA TRP A 43 12.88 8.89 -3.61
C TRP A 43 14.42 8.92 -3.74
N CYS A 44 15.13 8.06 -2.98
CA CYS A 44 16.57 7.90 -3.10
C CYS A 44 16.99 7.35 -4.47
N VAL A 45 16.27 6.36 -5.02
CA VAL A 45 16.52 5.84 -6.37
C VAL A 45 16.43 6.96 -7.40
N LEU A 46 15.38 7.77 -7.33
CA LEU A 46 15.15 8.84 -8.27
C LEU A 46 16.17 9.97 -8.16
N ARG A 47 16.66 10.23 -6.94
CA ARG A 47 17.72 11.22 -6.67
C ARG A 47 19.10 10.72 -7.06
N SER A 48 19.33 9.39 -7.02
CA SER A 48 20.59 8.77 -7.45
C SER A 48 20.92 9.00 -8.93
N ARG A 49 19.92 9.30 -9.76
CA ARG A 49 20.10 9.70 -11.17
C ARG A 49 20.87 11.02 -11.34
N ARG A 50 20.86 11.89 -10.34
CA ARG A 50 21.59 13.17 -10.35
C ARG A 50 22.84 13.10 -9.50
N ASP A 51 22.73 12.50 -8.32
CA ASP A 51 23.80 12.42 -7.33
C ASP A 51 23.99 10.97 -6.88
N LEU A 52 25.10 10.34 -7.27
CA LEU A 52 25.38 8.93 -6.97
C LEU A 52 25.39 8.61 -5.47
N ARG A 53 25.68 9.60 -4.61
CA ARG A 53 25.71 9.43 -3.14
C ARG A 53 24.39 8.90 -2.57
N TRP A 54 23.28 9.14 -3.25
CA TRP A 54 21.97 8.65 -2.83
C TRP A 54 21.79 7.14 -3.03
N SER A 55 22.72 6.45 -3.71
CA SER A 55 22.73 4.98 -3.77
C SER A 55 22.86 4.35 -2.38
N PHE A 56 23.55 5.01 -1.44
CA PHE A 56 23.60 4.59 -0.04
C PHE A 56 22.22 4.62 0.62
N GLY A 57 21.43 5.67 0.36
CA GLY A 57 20.05 5.78 0.83
C GLY A 57 19.12 4.70 0.25
N VAL A 58 19.35 4.30 -1.02
CA VAL A 58 18.66 3.15 -1.63
C VAL A 58 18.97 1.87 -0.87
N GLY A 59 20.25 1.62 -0.58
CA GLY A 59 20.69 0.46 0.19
C GLY A 59 20.10 0.41 1.61
N ILE A 60 20.11 1.54 2.34
CA ILE A 60 19.51 1.63 3.68
C ILE A 60 18.01 1.35 3.62
N GLY A 61 17.29 2.00 2.71
CA GLY A 61 15.85 1.82 2.56
C GLY A 61 15.49 0.36 2.28
N LEU A 62 16.20 -0.27 1.34
CA LEU A 62 16.03 -1.68 1.02
C LEU A 62 16.35 -2.58 2.22
N GLY A 63 17.49 -2.32 2.90
CA GLY A 63 17.92 -3.09 4.06
C GLY A 63 16.89 -3.08 5.20
N LEU A 64 16.30 -1.90 5.48
CA LEU A 64 15.24 -1.75 6.48
C LEU A 64 13.93 -2.43 6.05
N ILE A 65 13.57 -2.37 4.77
CA ILE A 65 12.37 -3.07 4.25
C ILE A 65 12.54 -4.59 4.41
N CYS A 66 13.71 -5.14 4.07
CA CYS A 66 14.03 -6.55 4.26
C CYS A 66 13.92 -6.97 5.74
N LEU A 67 14.36 -6.12 6.67
CA LEU A 67 14.30 -6.42 8.10
C LEU A 67 12.87 -6.40 8.66
N THR A 68 11.97 -5.60 8.08
CA THR A 68 10.61 -5.36 8.60
C THR A 68 9.58 -6.36 8.09
N LYS A 69 9.47 -6.54 6.76
CA LYS A 69 8.47 -7.40 6.11
C LYS A 69 9.08 -8.60 5.38
N GLY A 70 10.38 -8.85 5.60
CA GLY A 70 11.08 -9.99 5.03
C GLY A 70 11.73 -9.72 3.68
N LEU A 71 12.53 -10.70 3.25
CA LEU A 71 13.42 -10.57 2.10
C LEU A 71 12.66 -10.53 0.76
N PHE A 72 11.49 -11.18 0.68
CA PHE A 72 10.67 -11.22 -0.54
C PHE A 72 10.25 -9.82 -1.00
N LEU A 73 9.70 -9.00 -0.09
CA LEU A 73 9.26 -7.64 -0.42
C LEU A 73 10.43 -6.75 -0.83
N GLY A 74 11.55 -6.82 -0.11
CA GLY A 74 12.74 -6.05 -0.43
C GLY A 74 13.34 -6.41 -1.79
N LEU A 75 13.33 -7.71 -2.14
CA LEU A 75 13.82 -8.19 -3.45
C LEU A 75 12.88 -7.79 -4.59
N LEU A 76 11.56 -7.82 -4.36
CA LEU A 76 10.56 -7.30 -5.32
C LEU A 76 10.83 -5.82 -5.61
N LEU A 77 10.98 -4.99 -4.58
CA LEU A 77 11.25 -3.56 -4.74
C LEU A 77 12.63 -3.26 -5.34
N LEU A 78 13.64 -4.07 -5.02
CA LEU A 78 14.95 -4.01 -5.69
C LEU A 78 14.79 -4.26 -7.19
N THR A 79 14.00 -5.28 -7.56
CA THR A 79 13.72 -5.62 -8.95
C THR A 79 13.00 -4.48 -9.66
N VAL A 80 11.99 -3.87 -9.01
CA VAL A 80 11.31 -2.66 -9.51
C VAL A 80 12.31 -1.54 -9.76
N ALA A 81 13.18 -1.25 -8.78
CA ALA A 81 14.17 -0.19 -8.90
C ALA A 81 15.18 -0.47 -10.02
N LEU A 82 15.68 -1.69 -10.14
CA LEU A 82 16.65 -2.08 -11.17
C LEU A 82 16.05 -2.04 -12.57
N LEU A 83 14.86 -2.60 -12.78
CA LEU A 83 14.17 -2.53 -14.08
C LEU A 83 13.87 -1.10 -14.48
N PHE A 84 13.41 -0.28 -13.53
CA PHE A 84 13.18 1.14 -13.76
C PHE A 84 14.48 1.87 -14.17
N LEU A 85 15.58 1.63 -13.46
CA LEU A 85 16.87 2.27 -13.74
C LEU A 85 17.47 1.78 -15.07
N GLY A 86 17.29 0.51 -15.40
CA GLY A 86 17.73 -0.08 -16.66
C GLY A 86 16.98 0.49 -17.85
N TRP A 87 15.68 0.74 -17.71
CA TRP A 87 14.89 1.39 -18.75
C TRP A 87 15.22 2.88 -18.87
N ASP A 88 15.33 3.61 -17.76
CA ASP A 88 15.44 5.07 -17.82
C ASP A 88 16.89 5.56 -17.99
N THR A 89 17.86 4.97 -17.27
CA THR A 89 19.26 5.39 -17.27
C THR A 89 20.21 4.18 -17.11
N PRO A 90 20.42 3.36 -18.16
CA PRO A 90 21.20 2.12 -18.06
C PRO A 90 22.66 2.34 -17.65
N ARG A 91 23.22 3.52 -17.93
CA ARG A 91 24.58 3.92 -17.53
C ARG A 91 24.80 3.92 -16.01
N LEU A 92 23.73 4.05 -15.24
CA LEU A 92 23.83 4.06 -13.78
C LEU A 92 24.07 2.65 -13.22
N LEU A 93 23.50 1.62 -13.87
CA LEU A 93 23.67 0.22 -13.47
C LEU A 93 25.08 -0.32 -13.74
N THR A 94 25.83 0.29 -14.67
CA THR A 94 27.22 -0.08 -14.93
C THR A 94 28.22 0.60 -13.98
N SER A 95 27.76 1.57 -13.18
CA SER A 95 28.63 2.33 -12.28
C SER A 95 28.93 1.54 -11.00
N VAL A 96 30.22 1.26 -10.76
CA VAL A 96 30.70 0.60 -9.53
C VAL A 96 30.33 1.41 -8.29
N TYR A 97 30.32 2.74 -8.36
CA TYR A 97 29.95 3.60 -7.24
C TYR A 97 28.50 3.42 -6.80
N TRP A 98 27.60 3.14 -7.74
CA TRP A 98 26.19 2.91 -7.41
C TRP A 98 26.03 1.60 -6.63
N TRP A 99 26.65 0.52 -7.12
CA TRP A 99 26.65 -0.78 -6.44
C TRP A 99 27.33 -0.73 -5.07
N ASN A 100 28.47 -0.03 -4.93
CA ASN A 100 29.15 0.11 -3.65
C ASN A 100 28.27 0.81 -2.61
N GLY A 101 27.56 1.87 -2.98
CA GLY A 101 26.64 2.53 -2.05
C GLY A 101 25.46 1.63 -1.66
N LEU A 102 24.91 0.87 -2.61
CA LEU A 102 23.85 -0.11 -2.35
C LEU A 102 24.33 -1.21 -1.39
N LEU A 103 25.50 -1.80 -1.63
CA LEU A 103 26.10 -2.83 -0.78
C LEU A 103 26.38 -2.31 0.63
N LEU A 104 26.93 -1.10 0.75
CA LEU A 104 27.20 -0.46 2.04
C LEU A 104 25.91 -0.23 2.83
N GLY A 105 24.82 0.17 2.15
CA GLY A 105 23.53 0.39 2.80
C GLY A 105 22.81 -0.89 3.24
N ILE A 106 23.00 -2.00 2.51
CA ILE A 106 22.41 -3.31 2.85
C ILE A 106 23.25 -4.09 3.88
N ALA A 107 24.50 -3.67 4.12
CA ALA A 107 25.43 -4.33 5.04
C ALA A 107 24.86 -4.66 6.44
N PRO A 108 24.06 -3.79 7.10
CA PRO A 108 23.46 -4.13 8.40
C PRO A 108 22.51 -5.32 8.31
N THR A 109 21.73 -5.39 7.23
CA THR A 109 20.75 -6.44 7.00
C THR A 109 21.43 -7.77 6.67
N THR A 110 22.45 -7.76 5.83
CA THR A 110 23.22 -8.98 5.54
C THR A 110 23.95 -9.48 6.77
N ALA A 111 24.50 -8.58 7.60
CA ALA A 111 25.12 -8.96 8.87
C ALA A 111 24.10 -9.63 9.82
N TRP A 112 22.89 -9.07 9.95
CA TRP A 112 21.83 -9.67 10.78
C TRP A 112 21.45 -11.08 10.32
N TYR A 113 21.20 -11.26 9.01
CA TYR A 113 20.86 -12.59 8.48
C TYR A 113 22.06 -13.56 8.55
N ALA A 114 23.29 -13.08 8.39
CA ALA A 114 24.50 -13.91 8.50
C ALA A 114 24.70 -14.43 9.93
N VAL A 115 24.53 -13.58 10.95
CA VAL A 115 24.58 -14.00 12.36
C VAL A 115 23.52 -15.06 12.63
N ARG A 116 22.29 -14.83 12.15
CA ARG A 116 21.19 -15.79 12.31
C ARG A 116 21.47 -17.14 11.64
N LEU A 117 22.20 -17.12 10.53
CA LEU A 117 22.64 -18.34 9.83
C LEU A 117 23.74 -19.08 10.62
N LEU A 118 24.68 -18.35 11.22
CA LEU A 118 25.78 -18.91 12.02
C LEU A 118 25.27 -19.54 13.33
N GLU A 119 24.30 -18.91 13.99
CA GLU A 119 23.67 -19.43 15.22
C GLU A 119 22.93 -20.74 14.99
N LEU A 120 22.42 -20.98 13.78
CA LEU A 120 21.68 -22.20 13.44
C LEU A 120 22.57 -23.40 13.09
N GLY A 121 23.88 -23.21 12.85
CA GLY A 121 24.85 -24.31 12.67
C GLY A 121 24.56 -25.26 11.49
N LEU A 122 23.89 -24.79 10.44
CA LEU A 122 23.31 -25.66 9.39
C LEU A 122 24.27 -26.03 8.23
N LEU A 123 24.12 -27.27 7.74
CA LEU A 123 24.77 -27.82 6.54
C LEU A 123 24.20 -27.23 5.24
N PRO A 124 24.91 -27.28 4.09
CA PRO A 124 24.51 -26.61 2.84
C PRO A 124 23.12 -26.97 2.30
N LYS A 125 22.60 -28.17 2.62
CA LYS A 125 21.27 -28.63 2.18
C LYS A 125 20.12 -27.99 2.97
N ASP A 126 20.36 -27.63 4.22
CA ASP A 126 19.38 -26.99 5.09
C ASP A 126 19.33 -25.47 4.89
N ILE A 127 20.35 -24.90 4.24
CA ILE A 127 20.37 -23.47 3.86
C ILE A 127 19.25 -23.17 2.84
N PHE A 128 18.98 -24.09 1.91
CA PHE A 128 17.92 -23.88 0.91
C PHE A 128 16.53 -23.93 1.52
N SER A 129 16.27 -24.89 2.41
CA SER A 129 14.99 -24.98 3.14
C SER A 129 14.82 -23.82 4.12
N LEU A 130 15.90 -23.32 4.74
CA LEU A 130 15.87 -22.12 5.58
C LEU A 130 15.66 -20.84 4.76
N LEU A 131 16.31 -20.67 3.60
CA LEU A 131 16.07 -19.54 2.70
C LEU A 131 14.61 -19.55 2.21
N GLN A 132 14.08 -20.73 1.89
CA GLN A 132 12.66 -20.90 1.55
C GLN A 132 11.76 -20.54 2.75
N GLY A 133 12.14 -20.96 3.96
CA GLY A 133 11.47 -20.56 5.20
C GLY A 133 11.57 -19.06 5.49
N LEU A 134 12.67 -18.38 5.21
CA LEU A 134 12.86 -16.94 5.44
C LEU A 134 12.18 -16.08 4.36
N LEU A 135 12.06 -16.62 3.13
CA LEU A 135 11.26 -16.03 2.06
C LEU A 135 9.76 -16.16 2.34
N TRP A 136 9.33 -17.25 2.99
CA TRP A 136 7.92 -17.56 3.24
C TRP A 136 7.42 -17.32 4.66
N ALA A 137 8.27 -17.13 5.67
CA ALA A 137 7.87 -16.88 7.06
C ALA A 137 7.22 -15.51 7.28
N SER A 138 7.28 -14.61 6.29
CA SER A 138 6.47 -13.39 6.28
C SER A 138 5.04 -13.61 5.78
N VAL A 139 4.69 -14.83 5.37
CA VAL A 139 3.28 -15.25 5.24
C VAL A 139 2.86 -15.70 6.63
N GLU A 140 2.37 -14.78 7.45
CA GLU A 140 1.64 -15.14 8.67
C GLU A 140 0.54 -16.12 8.24
N THR A 141 0.61 -17.36 8.71
CA THR A 141 -0.43 -18.35 8.45
C THR A 141 -1.58 -18.10 9.43
N ASN A 142 -2.40 -17.08 9.16
CA ASN A 142 -3.67 -16.95 9.86
C ASN A 142 -4.74 -17.66 9.03
N LEU A 143 -4.92 -18.95 9.35
CA LEU A 143 -6.05 -19.78 8.94
C LEU A 143 -7.36 -19.19 9.47
N ILE A 144 -7.89 -18.13 8.85
CA ILE A 144 -9.26 -17.66 9.09
C ILE A 144 -9.93 -17.36 7.74
N ASN A 145 -10.79 -18.31 7.37
CA ASN A 145 -11.82 -18.40 6.34
C ASN A 145 -12.21 -17.14 5.52
N PHE A 146 -12.38 -17.39 4.21
CA PHE A 146 -13.03 -16.57 3.17
C PHE A 146 -12.24 -15.35 2.61
N PRO A 147 -11.39 -15.56 1.57
CA PRO A 147 -10.42 -14.56 1.08
C PRO A 147 -11.02 -13.29 0.45
N TRP A 148 -12.13 -13.41 -0.29
CA TRP A 148 -12.68 -12.29 -1.06
C TRP A 148 -13.33 -11.23 -0.18
N TYR A 149 -13.86 -11.59 0.99
CA TYR A 149 -14.59 -10.67 1.84
C TYR A 149 -13.67 -9.60 2.43
N HIS A 150 -12.46 -9.96 2.90
CA HIS A 150 -11.49 -9.01 3.45
C HIS A 150 -10.79 -8.19 2.36
N LEU A 151 -10.53 -8.78 1.19
CA LEU A 151 -9.99 -8.06 0.03
C LEU A 151 -10.97 -7.01 -0.49
N ILE A 152 -12.24 -7.38 -0.66
CA ILE A 152 -13.30 -6.47 -1.10
C ILE A 152 -13.55 -5.40 -0.03
N LEU A 153 -13.64 -5.76 1.26
CA LEU A 153 -13.86 -4.76 2.31
C LEU A 153 -12.66 -3.80 2.47
N ARG A 154 -11.41 -4.25 2.30
CA ARG A 154 -10.22 -3.38 2.47
C ARG A 154 -9.94 -2.51 1.24
N GLU A 155 -10.17 -3.01 0.03
CA GLU A 155 -9.98 -2.24 -1.21
C GLU A 155 -11.16 -1.33 -1.57
N ILE A 156 -12.40 -1.62 -1.13
CA ILE A 156 -13.56 -0.71 -1.29
C ILE A 156 -13.36 0.65 -0.62
N PHE A 157 -12.33 0.84 0.22
CA PHE A 157 -12.05 2.13 0.83
C PHE A 157 -11.01 3.00 0.12
N ALA A 158 -10.42 2.55 -0.99
CA ALA A 158 -9.67 3.43 -1.91
C ALA A 158 -10.59 4.10 -2.96
N VAL A 159 -11.89 4.14 -2.68
CA VAL A 159 -12.97 4.64 -3.53
C VAL A 159 -13.13 6.14 -3.28
N PRO A 160 -12.49 7.00 -4.10
CA PRO A 160 -12.78 7.10 -5.54
C PRO A 160 -11.63 6.77 -6.50
N TRP A 161 -10.43 6.60 -5.97
CA TRP A 161 -9.18 6.55 -6.72
C TRP A 161 -9.10 5.34 -7.65
N ILE A 162 -9.54 4.15 -7.19
CA ILE A 162 -9.60 2.91 -8.00
C ILE A 162 -10.31 3.12 -9.35
N LEU A 163 -11.32 3.99 -9.42
CA LEU A 163 -12.05 4.25 -10.66
C LEU A 163 -11.16 4.86 -11.76
N PHE A 164 -10.17 5.66 -11.35
CA PHE A 164 -9.26 6.37 -12.24
C PHE A 164 -8.03 5.54 -12.61
N TRP A 165 -7.74 4.49 -11.85
CA TRP A 165 -6.57 3.63 -12.03
C TRP A 165 -6.36 3.09 -13.46
N PRO A 166 -7.35 2.44 -14.13
CA PRO A 166 -7.15 1.91 -15.48
C PRO A 166 -6.82 3.00 -16.51
N TYR A 167 -7.43 4.18 -16.35
CA TYR A 167 -7.13 5.31 -17.23
C TYR A 167 -5.76 5.93 -16.91
N GLY A 168 -5.34 5.97 -15.64
CA GLY A 168 -4.00 6.38 -15.23
C GLY A 168 -2.91 5.49 -15.85
N LEU A 169 -3.13 4.17 -15.88
CA LEU A 169 -2.24 3.22 -16.57
C LEU A 169 -2.24 3.41 -18.08
N TYR A 170 -3.40 3.61 -18.69
CA TYR A 170 -3.51 3.93 -20.11
C TYR A 170 -2.74 5.22 -20.47
N LEU A 171 -2.84 6.25 -19.62
CA LEU A 171 -2.09 7.50 -19.80
C LEU A 171 -0.57 7.29 -19.65
N ALA A 172 -0.14 6.48 -18.68
CA ALA A 172 1.26 6.12 -18.52
C ALA A 172 1.78 5.36 -19.74
N TRP A 173 0.98 4.45 -20.31
CA TRP A 173 1.33 3.72 -21.53
C TRP A 173 1.55 4.66 -22.73
N ASN A 174 0.63 5.60 -22.95
CA ASN A 174 0.76 6.57 -24.03
C ASN A 174 1.97 7.51 -23.85
N ASN A 175 2.35 7.78 -22.60
CA ASN A 175 3.43 8.69 -22.23
C ASN A 175 4.70 7.96 -21.75
N TYR A 176 4.99 6.78 -22.31
CA TYR A 176 6.12 5.93 -21.92
C TYR A 176 7.50 6.61 -21.99
N ASN A 177 7.62 7.72 -22.73
CA ASN A 177 8.87 8.48 -22.84
C ASN A 177 9.26 9.14 -21.49
N TRP A 178 8.28 9.48 -20.65
CA TRP A 178 8.54 10.15 -19.38
C TRP A 178 8.95 9.17 -18.27
N SER A 179 9.95 9.53 -17.47
CA SER A 179 10.44 8.65 -16.39
C SER A 179 9.37 8.29 -15.35
N TRP A 180 8.38 9.16 -15.10
CA TRP A 180 7.29 8.87 -14.17
C TRP A 180 6.40 7.73 -14.67
N ALA A 181 6.13 7.70 -15.97
CA ALA A 181 5.32 6.68 -16.61
C ALA A 181 6.04 5.33 -16.62
N LYS A 182 7.35 5.32 -16.93
CA LYS A 182 8.19 4.12 -16.82
C LYS A 182 8.16 3.53 -15.42
N LEU A 183 8.32 4.38 -14.39
CA LEU A 183 8.29 3.95 -13.00
C LEU A 183 6.95 3.32 -12.62
N VAL A 184 5.84 3.98 -12.97
CA VAL A 184 4.49 3.47 -12.71
C VAL A 184 4.28 2.12 -13.42
N LEU A 185 4.59 2.04 -14.72
CA LEU A 185 4.38 0.81 -15.51
C LEU A 185 5.22 -0.36 -15.00
N VAL A 186 6.50 -0.13 -14.68
CA VAL A 186 7.38 -1.17 -14.13
C VAL A 186 6.88 -1.62 -12.76
N TRP A 187 6.48 -0.67 -11.91
CA TRP A 187 6.03 -0.98 -10.55
C TRP A 187 4.69 -1.72 -10.54
N THR A 188 3.67 -1.20 -11.24
CA THR A 188 2.36 -1.86 -11.32
C THR A 188 2.44 -3.17 -12.10
N GLY A 189 3.24 -3.22 -13.17
CA GLY A 189 3.43 -4.42 -13.98
C GLY A 189 4.11 -5.55 -13.22
N LEU A 190 5.21 -5.27 -12.50
CA LEU A 190 5.87 -6.28 -11.67
C LEU A 190 4.99 -6.75 -10.52
N TYR A 191 4.25 -5.84 -9.90
CA TYR A 191 3.35 -6.20 -8.81
C TYR A 191 2.21 -7.11 -9.31
N LEU A 192 1.55 -6.74 -10.42
CA LEU A 192 0.53 -7.58 -11.04
C LEU A 192 1.09 -8.93 -11.52
N GLY A 193 2.31 -8.93 -12.08
CA GLY A 193 3.00 -10.16 -12.47
C GLY A 193 3.30 -11.08 -11.29
N ALA A 194 3.76 -10.52 -10.16
CA ALA A 194 4.01 -11.28 -8.94
C ALA A 194 2.71 -11.87 -8.38
N VAL A 195 1.63 -11.10 -8.34
CA VAL A 195 0.29 -11.58 -7.92
C VAL A 195 -0.22 -12.68 -8.86
N ALA A 196 -0.09 -12.50 -10.18
CA ALA A 196 -0.53 -13.49 -11.16
C ALA A 196 0.27 -14.80 -11.09
N LEU A 197 1.60 -14.72 -10.91
CA LEU A 197 2.45 -15.89 -10.70
C LEU A 197 2.03 -16.62 -9.43
N TYR A 198 1.88 -15.90 -8.32
CA TYR A 198 1.48 -16.48 -7.03
C TYR A 198 0.12 -17.16 -7.12
N LEU A 199 -0.88 -16.49 -7.70
CA LEU A 199 -2.22 -17.06 -7.93
C LEU A 199 -2.15 -18.29 -8.84
N GLY A 200 -1.34 -18.26 -9.89
CA GLY A 200 -1.12 -19.39 -10.79
C GLY A 200 -0.45 -20.58 -10.11
N LEU A 201 0.54 -20.33 -9.25
CA LEU A 201 1.25 -21.36 -8.48
C LEU A 201 0.31 -22.00 -7.45
N ILE A 202 -0.47 -21.20 -6.72
CA ILE A 202 -1.48 -21.71 -5.78
C ILE A 202 -2.52 -22.54 -6.51
N ALA A 203 -3.05 -22.05 -7.64
CA ALA A 203 -4.05 -22.78 -8.41
C ALA A 203 -3.56 -24.19 -8.85
N VAL A 204 -2.25 -24.37 -9.00
CA VAL A 204 -1.63 -25.66 -9.34
C VAL A 204 -1.41 -26.54 -8.11
N ILE A 205 -1.02 -25.98 -6.96
CA ILE A 205 -0.57 -26.75 -5.79
C ILE A 205 -1.67 -26.94 -4.74
N PHE A 206 -2.45 -25.90 -4.45
CA PHE A 206 -3.46 -25.89 -3.40
C PHE A 206 -4.83 -25.55 -4.03
N LYS A 207 -5.74 -26.52 -4.08
CA LYS A 207 -7.14 -26.30 -4.50
C LYS A 207 -7.90 -25.31 -3.58
N GLU A 208 -7.28 -24.87 -2.50
CA GLU A 208 -7.80 -23.92 -1.53
C GLU A 208 -6.89 -22.69 -1.52
N LEU A 209 -7.47 -21.50 -1.77
CA LEU A 209 -6.73 -20.24 -1.81
C LEU A 209 -6.31 -19.82 -0.40
N PRO A 210 -4.99 -19.64 -0.12
CA PRO A 210 -4.52 -18.99 1.09
C PRO A 210 -4.92 -17.50 1.08
N GLY A 211 -5.56 -17.05 2.16
CA GLY A 211 -6.18 -15.73 2.28
C GLY A 211 -5.25 -14.58 2.68
N ASP A 212 -3.97 -14.84 2.95
CA ASP A 212 -3.09 -13.87 3.61
C ASP A 212 -2.25 -12.96 2.68
N PHE A 213 -2.32 -13.13 1.35
CA PHE A 213 -1.53 -12.30 0.41
C PHE A 213 -2.15 -10.92 0.11
N GLY A 214 -3.10 -10.46 0.93
CA GLY A 214 -3.96 -9.30 0.69
C GLY A 214 -3.40 -7.92 1.07
N ASP A 215 -2.12 -7.81 1.40
CA ASP A 215 -1.51 -6.51 1.72
C ASP A 215 -0.95 -5.86 0.44
N PHE A 216 -1.85 -5.27 -0.35
CA PHE A 216 -1.54 -4.44 -1.54
C PHE A 216 -0.78 -3.14 -1.23
N LEU A 217 -0.22 -3.04 -0.03
CA LEU A 217 0.45 -1.88 0.51
C LEU A 217 1.46 -1.23 -0.45
N PRO A 218 2.34 -1.98 -1.13
CA PRO A 218 3.38 -1.39 -1.98
C PRO A 218 2.85 -0.74 -3.27
N ILE A 219 1.58 -0.99 -3.67
CA ILE A 219 1.04 -0.46 -4.93
C ILE A 219 0.52 0.97 -4.79
N TYR A 220 0.12 1.38 -3.58
CA TYR A 220 -0.53 2.67 -3.34
C TYR A 220 0.30 3.89 -3.77
N PRO A 221 1.63 3.96 -3.53
CA PRO A 221 2.42 5.08 -4.04
C PRO A 221 2.48 5.13 -5.57
N ALA A 222 2.51 3.98 -6.25
CA ALA A 222 2.49 3.91 -7.71
C ALA A 222 1.15 4.40 -8.27
N LEU A 223 0.04 3.97 -7.64
CA LEU A 223 -1.31 4.42 -7.98
C LEU A 223 -1.47 5.93 -7.78
N ALA A 224 -1.02 6.47 -6.64
CA ALA A 224 -1.05 7.91 -6.38
C ALA A 224 -0.22 8.72 -7.39
N LEU A 225 0.92 8.19 -7.86
CA LEU A 225 1.72 8.81 -8.92
C LEU A 225 0.99 8.82 -10.27
N ALA A 226 0.37 7.69 -10.65
CA ALA A 226 -0.35 7.55 -11.91
C ALA A 226 -1.57 8.50 -11.98
N GLU A 227 -2.35 8.53 -10.90
CA GLU A 227 -3.57 9.33 -10.84
C GLU A 227 -3.29 10.82 -10.64
N GLY A 228 -2.22 11.20 -9.92
CA GLY A 228 -1.83 12.60 -9.85
C GLY A 228 -1.43 13.15 -11.23
N ALA A 229 -0.75 12.34 -12.05
CA ALA A 229 -0.42 12.69 -13.43
C ALA A 229 -1.68 12.80 -14.28
N LEU A 230 -2.61 11.86 -14.13
CA LEU A 230 -3.92 11.89 -14.76
C LEU A 230 -4.68 13.19 -14.48
N LEU A 231 -4.87 13.54 -13.20
CA LEU A 231 -5.64 14.71 -12.82
C LEU A 231 -4.99 16.00 -13.30
N THR A 232 -3.66 16.03 -13.40
CA THR A 232 -2.95 17.18 -13.98
C THR A 232 -3.25 17.34 -15.47
N GLU A 233 -3.24 16.24 -16.22
CA GLU A 233 -3.57 16.25 -17.64
C GLU A 233 -5.03 16.68 -17.85
N VAL A 234 -5.94 16.17 -17.03
CA VAL A 234 -7.35 16.54 -17.02
C VAL A 234 -7.56 18.01 -16.70
N TRP A 235 -6.84 18.55 -15.70
CA TRP A 235 -6.92 19.96 -15.31
C TRP A 235 -6.53 20.90 -16.44
N ASN A 236 -5.58 20.49 -17.28
CA ASN A 236 -5.10 21.26 -18.42
C ASN A 236 -5.86 20.98 -19.72
N TRP A 237 -6.90 20.14 -19.70
CA TRP A 237 -7.66 19.86 -20.91
C TRP A 237 -8.47 21.06 -21.41
N PRO A 238 -8.60 21.22 -22.75
CA PRO A 238 -9.49 22.21 -23.31
C PRO A 238 -10.93 21.89 -22.92
N ARG A 239 -11.70 22.93 -22.55
CA ARG A 239 -13.09 22.83 -22.06
C ARG A 239 -14.05 22.07 -23.00
N ASN A 240 -13.69 21.90 -24.26
CA ASN A 240 -14.49 21.20 -25.27
C ASN A 240 -14.30 19.67 -25.27
N LYS A 241 -13.31 19.14 -24.54
CA LYS A 241 -13.07 17.69 -24.48
C LYS A 241 -14.05 17.03 -23.52
N ASN A 242 -14.74 15.99 -23.99
CA ASN A 242 -15.69 15.25 -23.16
C ASN A 242 -14.96 14.30 -22.21
N PHE A 243 -15.41 14.27 -20.95
CA PHE A 243 -14.99 13.24 -20.00
C PHE A 243 -15.51 11.87 -20.41
N PRO A 244 -14.73 10.79 -20.18
CA PRO A 244 -15.19 9.44 -20.45
C PRO A 244 -16.40 9.12 -19.57
N ARG A 245 -17.47 8.60 -20.19
CA ARG A 245 -18.75 8.31 -19.51
C ARG A 245 -18.59 7.35 -18.33
N PHE A 246 -17.60 6.46 -18.39
CA PHE A 246 -17.30 5.50 -17.33
C PHE A 246 -17.00 6.17 -15.98
N TRP A 247 -16.38 7.37 -15.96
CA TRP A 247 -16.11 8.08 -14.70
C TRP A 247 -17.40 8.53 -14.00
N SER A 248 -18.34 9.10 -14.77
CA SER A 248 -19.64 9.50 -14.22
C SER A 248 -20.46 8.29 -13.78
N ILE A 249 -20.45 7.20 -14.55
CA ILE A 249 -21.19 5.97 -14.22
C ILE A 249 -20.61 5.37 -12.94
N GLY A 250 -19.29 5.23 -12.85
CA GLY A 250 -18.61 4.68 -11.68
C GLY A 250 -18.91 5.47 -10.40
N LEU A 251 -18.79 6.80 -10.43
CA LEU A 251 -19.11 7.64 -9.28
C LEU A 251 -20.60 7.58 -8.90
N SER A 252 -21.50 7.52 -9.89
CA SER A 252 -22.94 7.37 -9.61
C SER A 252 -23.26 6.02 -8.96
N LEU A 253 -22.63 4.94 -9.41
CA LEU A 253 -22.80 3.60 -8.83
C LEU A 253 -22.29 3.58 -7.38
N MET A 254 -21.13 4.20 -7.12
CA MET A 254 -20.55 4.33 -5.78
C MET A 254 -21.44 5.16 -4.85
N ALA A 255 -22.05 6.23 -5.36
CA ALA A 255 -23.01 7.03 -4.61
C ALA A 255 -24.26 6.22 -4.22
N ILE A 256 -24.78 5.40 -5.13
CA ILE A 256 -25.92 4.52 -4.87
C ILE A 256 -25.52 3.47 -3.82
N ALA A 257 -24.37 2.82 -3.96
CA ALA A 257 -23.88 1.86 -2.98
C ALA A 257 -23.75 2.50 -1.58
N ALA A 258 -23.11 3.68 -1.49
CA ALA A 258 -22.93 4.40 -0.24
C ALA A 258 -24.25 4.84 0.40
N SER A 259 -25.25 5.24 -0.40
CA SER A 259 -26.57 5.59 0.14
C SER A 259 -27.34 4.36 0.64
N ILE A 260 -27.24 3.21 -0.04
CA ILE A 260 -27.80 1.94 0.45
C ILE A 260 -27.15 1.55 1.79
N LEU A 261 -25.82 1.61 1.89
CA LEU A 261 -25.08 1.37 3.12
C LEU A 261 -25.53 2.31 4.25
N SER A 262 -25.66 3.61 3.98
CA SER A 262 -26.13 4.60 4.96
C SER A 262 -27.54 4.27 5.49
N VAL A 263 -28.49 3.96 4.60
CA VAL A 263 -29.87 3.61 5.00
C VAL A 263 -29.91 2.28 5.77
N HIS A 264 -29.11 1.30 5.34
CA HIS A 264 -29.04 0.01 6.00
C HIS A 264 -28.50 0.13 7.43
N PHE A 265 -27.42 0.88 7.64
CA PHE A 265 -26.87 1.13 8.97
C PHE A 265 -27.76 2.02 9.84
N SER A 266 -28.56 2.91 9.25
CA SER A 266 -29.52 3.73 10.00
C SER A 266 -30.75 2.95 10.47
N ARG A 267 -31.12 1.84 9.82
CA ARG A 267 -32.32 1.04 10.15
C ARG A 267 -32.04 -0.09 11.13
N LEU A 268 -30.81 -0.59 11.13
CA LEU A 268 -30.36 -1.56 12.11
C LEU A 268 -29.94 -0.75 13.34
N ASP A 269 -30.80 -0.69 14.37
CA ASP A 269 -30.54 -0.06 15.70
C ASP A 269 -29.29 -0.63 16.43
N LEU A 270 -28.49 -1.45 15.73
CA LEU A 270 -27.26 -2.11 16.14
C LEU A 270 -26.01 -1.27 15.83
N VAL A 271 -26.11 -0.16 15.09
CA VAL A 271 -24.95 0.64 14.65
C VAL A 271 -25.19 2.16 14.83
N ASN A 272 -24.24 2.82 15.51
CA ASN A 272 -24.23 4.24 15.87
C ASN A 272 -24.32 5.17 14.63
N TRP A 273 -25.04 6.28 14.80
CA TRP A 273 -25.25 7.36 13.81
C TRP A 273 -23.98 7.87 13.11
N SER A 274 -22.81 7.76 13.75
CA SER A 274 -21.52 8.19 13.19
C SER A 274 -21.15 7.47 11.89
N LEU A 275 -21.44 6.17 11.77
CA LEU A 275 -21.11 5.40 10.56
C LEU A 275 -22.08 5.74 9.41
N ALA A 276 -23.36 5.94 9.73
CA ALA A 276 -24.35 6.40 8.77
C ALA A 276 -23.99 7.79 8.21
N LEU A 277 -23.49 8.71 9.04
CA LEU A 277 -23.00 10.02 8.63
C LEU A 277 -21.79 9.95 7.71
N PHE A 278 -20.85 9.03 7.97
CA PHE A 278 -19.73 8.77 7.07
C PHE A 278 -20.20 8.31 5.68
N PHE A 279 -21.04 7.28 5.61
CA PHE A 279 -21.56 6.82 4.32
C PHE A 279 -22.41 7.87 3.61
N ALA A 280 -23.16 8.69 4.36
CA ALA A 280 -23.90 9.80 3.80
C ALA A 280 -22.98 10.89 3.20
N SER A 281 -21.88 11.24 3.88
CA SER A 281 -20.91 12.21 3.34
C SER A 281 -20.22 11.67 2.09
N VAL A 282 -19.87 10.38 2.07
CA VAL A 282 -19.34 9.71 0.87
C VAL A 282 -20.36 9.74 -0.26
N ALA A 283 -21.62 9.39 -0.02
CA ALA A 283 -22.67 9.43 -1.03
C ALA A 283 -22.86 10.84 -1.62
N LEU A 284 -22.91 11.86 -0.77
CA LEU A 284 -23.06 13.26 -1.19
C LEU A 284 -21.86 13.72 -2.04
N THR A 285 -20.64 13.38 -1.63
CA THR A 285 -19.45 13.80 -2.37
C THR A 285 -19.36 13.12 -3.73
N MET A 286 -19.68 11.82 -3.82
CA MET A 286 -19.71 11.08 -5.09
C MET A 286 -20.83 11.56 -6.03
N THR A 287 -22.02 11.88 -5.49
CA THR A 287 -23.11 12.45 -6.31
C THR A 287 -22.76 13.81 -6.89
N ILE A 288 -22.22 14.73 -6.07
CA ILE A 288 -21.81 16.05 -6.55
C ILE A 288 -20.68 15.92 -7.58
N ALA A 289 -19.68 15.07 -7.34
CA ALA A 289 -18.61 14.82 -8.31
C ALA A 289 -19.15 14.26 -9.64
N ALA A 290 -20.10 13.31 -9.59
CA ALA A 290 -20.74 12.78 -10.80
C ALA A 290 -21.50 13.87 -11.58
N ILE A 291 -22.27 14.71 -10.89
CA ILE A 291 -23.01 15.83 -11.52
C ILE A 291 -22.04 16.82 -12.17
N LEU A 292 -20.94 17.18 -11.49
CA LEU A 292 -19.93 18.10 -12.02
C LEU A 292 -19.22 17.55 -13.26
N ILE A 293 -18.93 16.25 -13.29
CA ILE A 293 -18.35 15.60 -14.47
C ILE A 293 -19.32 15.65 -15.66
N VAL A 294 -20.62 15.40 -15.45
CA VAL A 294 -21.64 15.52 -16.49
C VAL A 294 -21.75 16.97 -16.99
N ARG A 295 -21.65 17.94 -16.07
CA ARG A 295 -21.62 19.39 -16.38
C ARG A 295 -20.29 19.87 -16.98
N ARG A 296 -19.28 18.99 -17.06
CA ARG A 296 -17.93 19.26 -17.58
C ARG A 296 -17.17 20.33 -16.80
N ASP A 297 -17.42 20.44 -15.50
CA ASP A 297 -16.74 21.41 -14.64
C ASP A 297 -15.56 20.77 -13.92
N LEU A 298 -14.36 21.36 -14.05
CA LEU A 298 -13.12 20.93 -13.39
C LEU A 298 -13.18 21.02 -11.85
N GLN A 299 -14.15 21.75 -11.30
CA GLN A 299 -14.40 21.80 -9.85
C GLN A 299 -14.64 20.42 -9.24
N PHE A 300 -15.02 19.41 -10.04
CA PHE A 300 -15.17 18.04 -9.56
C PHE A 300 -13.92 17.53 -8.84
N ILE A 301 -12.71 17.90 -9.29
CA ILE A 301 -11.45 17.45 -8.69
C ILE A 301 -11.31 18.00 -7.26
N VAL A 302 -11.63 19.27 -7.08
CA VAL A 302 -11.55 19.94 -5.76
C VAL A 302 -12.58 19.35 -4.82
N VAL A 303 -13.82 19.13 -5.29
CA VAL A 303 -14.88 18.48 -4.51
C VAL A 303 -14.51 17.05 -4.13
N LEU A 304 -13.86 16.31 -5.04
CA LEU A 304 -13.43 14.95 -4.76
C LEU A 304 -12.36 14.90 -3.66
N PHE A 305 -11.38 15.80 -3.70
CA PHE A 305 -10.35 15.90 -2.65
C PHE A 305 -10.93 16.34 -1.30
N TRP A 306 -11.68 17.43 -1.28
CA TRP A 306 -12.28 17.94 -0.03
C TRP A 306 -13.32 16.98 0.54
N GLY A 307 -14.13 16.39 -0.33
CA GLY A 307 -15.17 15.44 0.05
C GLY A 307 -14.62 14.14 0.62
N SER A 308 -13.59 13.57 -0.02
CA SER A 308 -12.89 12.39 0.51
C SER A 308 -12.19 12.70 1.82
N TYR A 309 -11.47 13.82 1.92
CA TYR A 309 -10.81 14.24 3.16
C TYR A 309 -11.79 14.43 4.32
N PHE A 310 -12.91 15.13 4.10
CA PHE A 310 -13.92 15.34 5.13
C PHE A 310 -14.59 14.04 5.55
N SER A 311 -14.89 13.15 4.60
CA SER A 311 -15.44 11.82 4.91
C SER A 311 -14.45 11.00 5.74
N LEU A 312 -13.16 11.03 5.41
CA LEU A 312 -12.12 10.36 6.20
C LEU A 312 -12.00 10.93 7.60
N LEU A 313 -12.08 12.24 7.78
CA LEU A 313 -12.09 12.86 9.10
C LEU A 313 -13.27 12.36 9.95
N LEU A 314 -14.48 12.34 9.38
CA LEU A 314 -15.66 11.79 10.07
C LEU A 314 -15.45 10.33 10.48
N PHE A 315 -14.86 9.53 9.59
CA PHE A 315 -14.55 8.15 9.89
C PHE A 315 -13.52 8.01 11.02
N VAL A 316 -12.43 8.76 10.96
CA VAL A 316 -11.37 8.76 11.98
C VAL A 316 -11.88 9.19 13.36
N THR A 317 -12.83 10.13 13.40
CA THR A 317 -13.48 10.56 14.66
C THR A 317 -14.52 9.58 15.18
N SER A 318 -14.94 8.60 14.37
CA SER A 318 -15.97 7.65 14.77
C SER A 318 -15.42 6.57 15.72
N PRO A 319 -16.24 6.05 16.65
CA PRO A 319 -15.84 4.98 17.56
C PRO A 319 -15.50 3.67 16.83
N TYR A 320 -15.93 3.52 15.57
CA TYR A 320 -15.68 2.34 14.73
C TYR A 320 -14.30 2.30 14.11
N TRP A 321 -13.56 3.40 14.20
CA TRP A 321 -12.23 3.47 13.65
C TRP A 321 -11.26 2.60 14.45
N ILE A 322 -11.42 2.48 15.77
CA ILE A 322 -10.58 1.62 16.62
C ILE A 322 -11.26 0.25 16.69
N ASP A 323 -10.58 -0.81 16.26
CA ASP A 323 -10.99 -2.19 16.54
C ASP A 323 -10.91 -2.46 18.05
N CYS A 324 -11.81 -1.89 18.85
CA CYS A 324 -12.10 -2.41 20.18
C CYS A 324 -13.17 -3.49 19.98
N GLN A 325 -12.71 -4.73 19.78
CA GLN A 325 -13.61 -5.89 19.71
C GLN A 325 -14.47 -5.93 20.99
N PRO A 326 -15.79 -6.15 20.89
CA PRO A 326 -16.62 -6.30 22.07
C PRO A 326 -16.32 -7.64 22.75
N LYS A 327 -15.55 -7.60 23.85
CA LYS A 327 -15.61 -8.65 24.86
C LYS A 327 -16.60 -8.22 25.94
N GLY A 328 -17.76 -8.86 25.96
CA GLY A 328 -18.63 -8.90 27.15
C GLY A 328 -19.10 -7.56 27.70
N GLY A 329 -19.70 -6.69 26.88
CA GLY A 329 -20.51 -5.56 27.36
C GLY A 329 -19.76 -4.38 28.00
N HIS A 330 -18.42 -4.39 28.04
CA HIS A 330 -17.61 -3.25 28.44
C HIS A 330 -16.60 -2.89 27.34
N PHE A 331 -16.67 -1.65 26.85
CA PHE A 331 -15.64 -1.05 26.01
C PHE A 331 -14.41 -0.75 26.87
N SER A 332 -13.41 -1.63 26.84
CA SER A 332 -12.09 -1.36 27.41
C SER A 332 -11.05 -1.40 26.28
N CYS A 333 -10.40 -0.26 26.02
CA CYS A 333 -9.42 -0.11 24.93
C CYS A 333 -7.96 -0.26 25.43
N ASP A 334 -7.72 -1.00 26.53
CA ASP A 334 -6.39 -1.10 27.19
C ASP A 334 -5.53 -2.32 26.78
N GLN A 335 -5.87 -3.06 25.72
CA GLN A 335 -5.14 -4.31 25.40
C GLN A 335 -3.76 -4.14 24.74
N ALA A 336 -3.33 -2.93 24.37
CA ALA A 336 -2.01 -2.74 23.76
C ALA A 336 -0.84 -2.81 24.77
N LEU A 337 -1.11 -2.72 26.08
CA LEU A 337 -0.08 -2.77 27.12
C LEU A 337 -0.02 -4.11 27.90
N GLU A 338 -1.10 -4.88 27.94
CA GLU A 338 -1.18 -6.11 28.76
C GLU A 338 -0.56 -7.35 28.11
N VAL A 339 -0.60 -7.46 26.77
CA VAL A 339 0.00 -8.60 26.05
C VAL A 339 1.52 -8.63 26.21
N LYS A 340 2.16 -7.46 26.42
CA LYS A 340 3.60 -7.38 26.66
C LYS A 340 4.00 -7.84 28.08
N SER A 341 3.10 -7.73 29.07
CA SER A 341 3.34 -8.24 30.42
C SER A 341 3.10 -9.75 30.56
N GLU A 342 2.15 -10.34 29.84
CA GLU A 342 1.94 -11.80 29.87
C GLU A 342 3.07 -12.57 29.17
N VAL A 343 3.58 -12.06 28.03
CA VAL A 343 4.72 -12.68 27.33
C VAL A 343 6.01 -12.58 28.15
N LEU A 344 6.21 -11.49 28.90
CA LEU A 344 7.34 -11.34 29.83
C LEU A 344 7.17 -12.16 31.13
N GLY A 345 5.94 -12.42 31.56
CA GLY A 345 5.64 -13.30 32.70
C GLY A 345 5.88 -14.79 32.38
N TYR A 346 5.52 -15.23 31.17
CA TYR A 346 5.67 -16.62 30.75
C TYR A 346 7.13 -17.02 30.50
N GLN A 347 7.97 -16.11 29.99
CA GLN A 347 9.41 -16.35 29.80
C GLN A 347 10.20 -16.41 31.12
N ARG A 348 9.70 -15.83 32.22
CA ARG A 348 10.37 -15.87 33.53
C ARG A 348 10.07 -17.16 34.31
N SER A 349 8.95 -17.84 34.04
CA SER A 349 8.57 -19.08 34.74
C SER A 349 9.27 -20.35 34.22
N ASN A 350 9.77 -20.35 32.98
CA ASN A 350 10.41 -21.53 32.38
C ASN A 350 11.94 -21.61 32.57
N LYS A 351 12.51 -20.85 33.52
CA LYS A 351 13.96 -20.85 33.80
C LYS A 351 14.35 -21.32 35.20
N VAL A 352 13.43 -21.92 35.96
CA VAL A 352 13.74 -22.53 37.25
C VAL A 352 13.16 -23.94 37.26
N VAL A 353 13.95 -24.91 36.82
CA VAL A 353 14.14 -26.26 37.41
C VAL A 353 15.14 -26.99 36.50
N SER A 354 16.38 -27.08 36.98
CA SER A 354 17.31 -28.17 36.67
C SER A 354 18.41 -28.15 37.75
N ASP A 355 18.18 -28.99 38.77
CA ASP A 355 19.17 -29.87 39.43
C ASP A 355 20.23 -29.27 40.39
N PRO A 356 20.72 -30.06 41.37
CA PRO A 356 20.73 -31.54 41.44
C PRO A 356 19.86 -32.21 42.51
#